data_AF-A0AB38BG22-F1
#
_entry.id   AF-A0AB38BG22-F1
#
_cell.length_a   1.000
_cell.length_b   1.000
_cell.length_c   1.000
_cell.angle_alpha   90.00
_cell.angle_beta   90.00
_cell.angle_gamma   90.00
#
_symmetry.space_group_name_H-M   'P 1'
#
loop_
_entity.id
_entity.type
_entity.pdbx_description
1 polymer ?
#
loop_
_entity_poly.entity_id
_entity_poly.type
_entity_poly.pdbx_seq_one_letter_code
_entity_poly.pdbx_strand_id
1 'polypeptide(L)' 'MEYYARVVERLESRVTSTTSSIKIVEAYIHMQLNAGVSEEYLSDYYAIIDIETGRLDGLKEALRILQSELLNYHLSQL' A
#
# COMPACT_ATOMS: atom_id res chain seq x y z
N MET A 1 -22.07 -5.46 10.84
CA MET A 1 -21.81 -4.64 9.64
C MET A 1 -20.93 -3.43 9.94
N GLU A 2 -21.24 -2.63 10.97
CA GLU A 2 -20.48 -1.40 11.27
C GLU A 2 -18.99 -1.62 11.64
N TYR A 3 -18.66 -2.74 12.29
CA TYR A 3 -17.27 -3.13 12.56
C TYR A 3 -16.50 -3.43 11.25
N TYR A 4 -17.12 -4.15 10.32
CA TYR A 4 -16.52 -4.50 9.04
C TYR A 4 -16.29 -3.28 8.16
N ALA A 5 -17.26 -2.37 8.09
CA ALA A 5 -17.10 -1.09 7.38
C ALA A 5 -15.90 -0.31 7.91
N ARG A 6 -15.75 -0.21 9.25
CA ARG A 6 -14.59 0.45 9.88
C ARG A 6 -13.25 -0.22 9.55
N VAL A 7 -13.21 -1.56 9.47
CA VAL A 7 -11.99 -2.28 9.10
C VAL A 7 -11.62 -2.03 7.63
N VAL A 8 -12.60 -2.06 6.73
CA VAL A 8 -12.42 -1.74 5.30
C VAL A 8 -11.89 -0.32 5.13
N GLU A 9 -12.56 0.68 5.72
CA GLU A 9 -12.13 2.08 5.67
C GLU A 9 -10.69 2.26 6.17
N ARG A 10 -10.32 1.58 7.26
CA ARG A 10 -8.96 1.62 7.79
C ARG A 10 -7.94 0.99 6.85
N LEU A 11 -8.27 -0.11 6.18
CA LEU A 11 -7.39 -0.74 5.20
C LEU A 11 -7.22 0.15 3.96
N GLU A 12 -8.31 0.73 3.44
CA GLU A 12 -8.29 1.67 2.30
C GLU A 12 -7.47 2.93 2.61
N SER A 13 -7.61 3.47 3.83
CA SER A 13 -6.79 4.58 4.30
C SER A 13 -5.29 4.22 4.30
N ARG A 14 -4.94 3.02 4.79
CA ARG A 14 -3.54 2.54 4.79
C ARG A 14 -3.00 2.27 3.39
N VAL A 15 -3.83 1.77 2.47
CA VAL A 15 -3.48 1.60 1.05
C VAL A 15 -3.13 2.96 0.45
N THR A 16 -3.98 3.96 0.71
CA THR A 16 -3.79 5.33 0.22
C THR A 16 -2.52 5.96 0.78
N SER A 17 -2.27 5.82 2.08
CA SER A 17 -1.07 6.37 2.73
C SER A 17 0.20 5.70 2.21
N THR A 18 0.22 4.37 2.10
CA THR A 18 1.37 3.59 1.61
C THR A 18 1.69 3.95 0.15
N THR A 19 0.66 4.06 -0.69
CA THR A 19 0.81 4.52 -2.08
C THR A 19 1.40 5.93 -2.16
N SER A 20 0.99 6.82 -1.26
CA SER A 20 1.52 8.19 -1.19
C SER A 20 2.98 8.19 -0.76
N SER A 21 3.35 7.37 0.23
CA SER A 21 4.74 7.21 0.68
C SER A 21 5.66 6.73 -0.44
N ILE A 22 5.25 5.73 -1.22
CA ILE A 22 6.02 5.26 -2.39
C ILE A 22 6.29 6.41 -3.36
N LYS A 23 5.24 7.14 -3.76
CA LYS A 23 5.36 8.27 -4.70
C LYS A 23 6.27 9.38 -4.21
N ILE A 24 6.26 9.67 -2.90
CA ILE A 24 7.15 10.68 -2.31
C ILE A 24 8.61 10.26 -2.44
N VAL A 25 8.91 8.99 -2.17
CA VAL A 25 10.27 8.45 -2.27
C VAL A 25 10.72 8.39 -3.73
N GLU A 26 9.87 7.95 -4.65
CA GLU A 26 10.13 7.98 -6.11
C GLU A 26 10.45 9.40 -6.59
N ALA A 27 9.65 10.38 -6.19
CA ALA A 27 9.87 11.78 -6.55
C ALA A 27 11.21 12.31 -6.01
N TYR A 28 11.59 11.90 -4.79
CA TYR A 28 12.87 12.26 -4.20
C TYR A 28 14.05 11.65 -4.98
N ILE A 29 13.98 10.35 -5.31
CA ILE A 29 15.00 9.67 -6.12
C ILE A 29 15.17 10.39 -7.46
N HIS A 30 14.07 10.69 -8.16
CA HIS A 30 14.13 11.42 -9.42
C HIS A 30 14.77 12.80 -9.28
N MET A 31 14.46 13.53 -8.20
CA MET A 31 15.07 14.83 -7.93
C MET A 31 16.58 14.71 -7.70
N GLN A 32 17.06 13.71 -6.95
CA GLN A 32 18.49 13.49 -6.70
C GLN A 32 19.24 13.09 -7.98
N LEU A 33 18.67 12.18 -8.78
CA LEU A 33 19.24 11.79 -10.07
C LEU A 33 19.36 13.00 -11.02
N ASN A 34 18.33 13.85 -11.09
CA ASN A 34 18.38 15.08 -11.88
C ASN A 34 19.42 16.08 -11.37
N ALA A 35 19.77 16.03 -10.08
CA ALA A 35 20.84 16.83 -9.49
C ALA A 35 22.24 16.21 -9.69
N GLY A 36 22.34 15.04 -10.36
CA GLY A 36 23.60 14.37 -10.66
C GLY A 36 24.12 13.44 -9.56
N VAL A 37 23.29 13.08 -8.58
CA VAL A 37 23.65 12.07 -7.57
C VAL A 37 23.75 10.70 -8.24
N SER A 38 24.83 9.96 -7.94
CA SER A 38 25.02 8.59 -8.41
C SER A 38 23.99 7.65 -7.77
N GLU A 39 23.45 6.74 -8.57
CA GLU A 39 22.41 5.79 -8.16
C GLU A 39 22.84 4.91 -6.97
N GLU A 40 24.15 4.65 -6.80
CA GLU A 40 24.70 3.87 -5.68
C GLU A 40 24.36 4.46 -4.30
N TYR A 41 24.26 5.80 -4.21
CA TYR A 41 23.89 6.51 -2.98
C TYR A 41 22.39 6.50 -2.71
N LEU A 42 21.57 6.00 -3.64
CA LEU A 42 20.12 5.96 -3.55
C LEU A 42 19.58 4.58 -3.18
N SER A 43 20.46 3.60 -2.96
CA SER A 43 20.12 2.21 -2.61
C SER A 43 19.14 2.09 -1.44
N ASP A 44 19.33 2.88 -0.38
CA ASP A 44 18.41 2.91 0.76
C ASP A 44 16.99 3.39 0.39
N TYR A 45 16.87 4.34 -0.54
CA TYR A 45 15.57 4.82 -1.00
C TYR A 45 14.84 3.79 -1.86
N TYR A 46 15.57 3.05 -2.70
CA TYR A 46 14.99 1.91 -3.41
C TYR A 46 14.54 0.80 -2.45
N ALA A 47 15.31 0.50 -1.40
CA ALA A 47 14.90 -0.45 -0.37
C ALA A 47 13.61 -0.02 0.35
N ILE A 48 13.42 1.29 0.58
CA ILE A 48 12.15 1.82 1.12
C ILE A 48 10.99 1.55 0.15
N ILE A 49 11.18 1.77 -1.17
CA ILE A 49 10.15 1.48 -2.18
C ILE A 49 9.77 -0.01 -2.14
N ASP A 50 10.74 -0.92 -2.06
CA ASP A 50 10.48 -2.36 -2.02
C ASP A 50 9.67 -2.75 -0.77
N ILE A 51 10.04 -2.22 0.40
CA ILE A 51 9.34 -2.47 1.66
C ILE A 51 7.90 -1.96 1.60
N GLU A 52 7.70 -0.72 1.13
CA GLU A 52 6.37 -0.12 1.05
C GLU A 52 5.50 -0.81 -0.02
N THR A 53 6.10 -1.30 -1.11
CA THR A 53 5.40 -2.08 -2.15
C THR A 53 4.92 -3.41 -1.57
N GLY A 54 5.78 -4.15 -0.86
CA GLY A 54 5.37 -5.39 -0.19
C GLY A 54 4.27 -5.15 0.85
N ARG A 55 4.32 -4.03 1.58
CA ARG A 55 3.26 -3.64 2.52
C ARG A 55 1.95 -3.33 1.79
N LEU A 56 2.01 -2.62 0.66
CA LEU A 56 0.85 -2.29 -0.15
C LEU A 56 0.16 -3.54 -0.68
N ASP A 57 0.94 -4.51 -1.16
CA ASP A 57 0.42 -5.78 -1.66
C ASP A 57 -0.27 -6.58 -0.55
N GLY A 58 0.34 -6.65 0.64
CA GLY A 58 -0.29 -7.28 1.81
C GLY A 58 -1.61 -6.60 2.22
N LEU A 59 -1.68 -5.27 2.15
CA LEU A 59 -2.91 -4.52 2.45
C LEU A 59 -4.01 -4.78 1.42
N LYS A 60 -3.67 -4.82 0.13
CA LYS A 60 -4.61 -5.14 -0.96
C LYS A 60 -5.14 -6.56 -0.83
N GLU A 61 -4.27 -7.51 -0.49
CA GLU A 61 -4.67 -8.90 -0.30
C GLU A 61 -5.58 -9.08 0.91
N ALA A 62 -5.29 -8.41 2.03
CA ALA A 62 -6.18 -8.39 3.19
C ALA A 62 -7.56 -7.82 2.85
N LEU A 63 -7.62 -6.75 2.05
CA LEU A 63 -8.88 -6.18 1.58
C LEU A 63 -9.66 -7.18 0.71
N ARG A 64 -8.97 -7.86 -0.21
CA ARG A 64 -9.57 -8.87 -1.10
C ARG A 64 -10.16 -10.04 -0.32
N ILE A 65 -9.45 -10.54 0.69
CA ILE A 65 -9.92 -11.63 1.57
C ILE A 65 -11.17 -11.18 2.32
N LEU A 66 -11.13 -10.00 2.95
CA LEU A 66 -12.25 -9.48 3.74
C LEU A 66 -13.51 -9.27 2.88
N GLN A 67 -13.35 -8.75 1.66
CA GLN A 67 -14.45 -8.59 0.71
C GLN A 67 -15.05 -9.96 0.30
N SER A 68 -14.19 -10.98 0.13
CA SER A 68 -14.64 -12.34 -0.21
C SER A 68 -15.39 -12.99 0.94
N GLU A 69 -14.91 -12.85 2.18
CA GLU A 69 -15.58 -13.36 3.38
C GLU A 69 -16.96 -12.69 3.59
N LEU A 70 -17.05 -11.38 3.38
CA LEU A 70 -18.30 -10.64 3.46
C LEU A 70 -19.32 -11.11 2.41
N LEU A 71 -18.87 -11.35 1.18
CA LEU A 71 -19.74 -11.87 0.12
C LEU A 71 -20.26 -13.27 0.49
N ASN A 72 -19.38 -14.16 0.95
CA ASN A 72 -19.76 -15.51 1.37
C ASN A 72 -20.73 -15.49 2.55
N TYR A 73 -20.50 -14.63 3.54
CA TYR A 73 -21.42 -14.45 4.66
C TYR A 73 -22.80 -14.02 4.17
N HIS A 74 -22.88 -13.03 3.27
CA HIS A 74 -24.15 -12.58 2.71
C HIS A 74 -24.89 -13.70 1.95
N LEU A 75 -24.17 -14.48 1.13
CA LEU A 75 -24.72 -15.62 0.40
C LEU A 75 -25.22 -16.74 1.33
N SER A 76 -24.56 -16.97 2.47
CA SER A 76 -24.96 -18.00 3.44
C SER A 76 -26.21 -17.66 4.24
N GLN A 77 -26.66 -16.40 4.19
CA GLN A 77 -27.88 -15.93 4.86
C GLN A 77 -29.12 -15.91 3.94
N LEU A 78 -28.93 -16.25 2.66
CA LEU A 78 -30.00 -16.42 1.65
C LEU A 78 -30.40 -17.90 1.54
#